data_AF-A0A833AQ65-F1
#
_entry.id   AF-A0A833AQ65-F1
#
_cell.length_a   1.000
_cell.length_b   1.000
_cell.length_c   1.000
_cell.angle_alpha   90.00
_cell.angle_beta   90.00
_cell.angle_gamma   90.00
#
_symmetry.space_group_name_H-M   'P 1'
#
loop_
_entity.id
_entity.type
_entity.pdbx_description
1 polymer ?
#
loop_
_entity_poly.entity_id
_entity_poly.type
_entity_poly.pdbx_seq_one_letter_code
_entity_poly.pdbx_strand_id
1 'polypeptide(L)'
;MMLTEKIISENNILNDPLMQAIDAGESAILLTGNIHDLVLIGNKLAYRPQFIAEGLAQRSFYVLRYAKSQGIRMHGYSNLSPEKKKGIDKRLNAVGLLQLLNRNEQLEQDEIRRFFRAIARLLQTPCSDAQPIALILDYAEHICPAVQSSAAAADEQTIAAETVHMLALAPALNKSGNKLICIARDGQQNILLNEGLTRISIPFPNEQQTYTCIEYLLSLEDVDGQNRYGELEQGFSAEEFVRLTRGL
;
A
#
# COMPACT_ATOMS: atom_id res chain seq x y z
N MET A 1 -19.76 21.92 -11.47
CA MET A 1 -19.83 20.49 -11.06
C MET A 1 -18.51 19.94 -10.50
N MET A 2 -17.39 20.67 -10.49
CA MET A 2 -16.08 20.16 -10.02
C MET A 2 -15.80 20.26 -8.51
N LEU A 3 -16.61 20.99 -7.74
CA LEU A 3 -16.37 21.19 -6.29
C LEU A 3 -16.92 20.04 -5.44
N THR A 4 -18.01 19.39 -5.88
CA THR A 4 -18.67 18.31 -5.14
C THR A 4 -17.95 16.97 -5.24
N GLU A 5 -17.33 16.66 -6.39
CA GLU A 5 -16.56 15.42 -6.58
C GLU A 5 -15.29 15.38 -5.71
N LYS A 6 -14.63 16.53 -5.55
CA LYS A 6 -13.41 16.63 -4.74
C LYS A 6 -13.71 16.37 -3.25
N ILE A 7 -14.81 16.93 -2.74
CA ILE A 7 -15.25 16.78 -1.34
C ILE A 7 -15.68 15.34 -1.02
N ILE A 8 -16.33 14.63 -1.96
CA ILE A 8 -16.73 13.23 -1.77
C ILE A 8 -15.50 12.29 -1.83
N SER A 9 -14.51 12.60 -2.66
CA SER A 9 -13.26 11.83 -2.73
C SER A 9 -12.39 11.96 -1.47
N GLU A 10 -12.36 13.16 -0.87
CA GLU A 10 -11.59 13.43 0.35
C GLU A 10 -12.22 12.77 1.59
N ASN A 11 -13.56 12.75 1.69
CA ASN A 11 -14.27 12.15 2.83
C ASN A 11 -14.12 10.61 2.93
N ASN A 12 -13.90 9.91 1.83
CA ASN A 12 -13.72 8.45 1.87
C ASN A 12 -12.29 8.00 2.18
N ILE A 13 -11.28 8.84 1.89
CA ILE A 13 -9.89 8.59 2.32
C ILE A 13 -9.76 8.70 3.83
N LEU A 14 -10.46 9.66 4.45
CA LEU A 14 -10.45 9.88 5.89
C LEU A 14 -11.05 8.71 6.70
N ASN A 15 -11.93 7.92 6.08
CA ASN A 15 -12.57 6.78 6.73
C ASN A 15 -11.88 5.44 6.45
N ASP A 16 -10.77 5.41 5.69
CA ASP A 16 -10.04 4.18 5.47
C ASP A 16 -9.33 3.71 6.77
N PRO A 17 -9.47 2.43 7.18
CA PRO A 17 -8.90 1.93 8.43
C PRO A 17 -7.38 2.15 8.57
N LEU A 18 -6.63 2.08 7.46
CA LEU A 18 -5.19 2.35 7.48
C LEU A 18 -4.92 3.82 7.81
N MET A 19 -5.68 4.72 7.20
CA MET A 19 -5.52 6.17 7.40
C MET A 19 -5.88 6.58 8.83
N GLN A 20 -6.91 5.94 9.42
CA GLN A 20 -7.29 6.13 10.82
C GLN A 20 -6.20 5.66 11.78
N ALA A 21 -5.59 4.50 11.53
CA ALA A 21 -4.49 4.01 12.36
C ALA A 21 -3.26 4.93 12.29
N ILE A 22 -2.93 5.46 11.11
CA ILE A 22 -1.86 6.44 10.95
C ILE A 22 -2.14 7.70 11.76
N ASP A 23 -3.38 8.21 11.73
CA ASP A 23 -3.80 9.38 12.52
C ASP A 23 -3.76 9.09 14.03
N ALA A 24 -4.03 7.85 14.44
CA ALA A 24 -3.87 7.38 15.81
C ALA A 24 -2.41 7.27 16.26
N GLY A 25 -1.44 7.50 15.36
CA GLY A 25 -0.01 7.51 15.66
C GLY A 25 0.72 6.22 15.31
N GLU A 26 0.03 5.22 14.74
CA GLU A 26 0.65 3.97 14.34
C GLU A 26 1.68 4.20 13.23
N SER A 27 2.90 3.68 13.40
CA SER A 27 3.98 3.86 12.42
C SER A 27 4.46 2.58 11.76
N ALA A 28 4.09 1.42 12.30
CA ALA A 28 4.36 0.13 11.69
C ALA A 28 3.07 -0.69 11.63
N ILE A 29 2.56 -0.91 10.42
CA ILE A 29 1.23 -1.47 10.20
C ILE A 29 1.33 -2.71 9.30
N LEU A 30 0.65 -3.78 9.68
CA LEU A 30 0.42 -4.96 8.85
C LEU A 30 -1.03 -4.93 8.35
N LEU A 31 -1.20 -4.66 7.07
CA LEU A 31 -2.49 -4.71 6.40
C LEU A 31 -2.74 -6.13 5.88
N THR A 32 -3.84 -6.76 6.27
CA THR A 32 -4.33 -8.04 5.72
C THR A 32 -5.78 -7.96 5.21
N GLY A 33 -6.30 -9.03 4.59
CA GLY A 33 -7.69 -9.11 4.12
C GLY A 33 -7.88 -8.70 2.66
N ASN A 34 -8.95 -7.97 2.34
CA ASN A 34 -9.30 -7.61 0.96
C ASN A 34 -8.47 -6.42 0.41
N ILE A 35 -7.18 -6.64 0.17
CA ILE A 35 -6.23 -5.56 -0.15
C ILE A 35 -5.91 -5.46 -1.64
N HIS A 36 -5.95 -6.55 -2.38
CA HIS A 36 -5.56 -6.57 -3.80
C HIS A 36 -6.77 -6.50 -4.72
N ASP A 37 -7.83 -5.85 -4.28
CA ASP A 37 -9.10 -5.76 -5.00
C ASP A 37 -9.39 -4.32 -5.45
N LEU A 38 -10.34 -4.20 -6.38
CA LEU A 38 -10.93 -2.92 -6.75
C LEU A 38 -11.94 -2.50 -5.69
N VAL A 39 -11.90 -1.23 -5.35
CA VAL A 39 -12.82 -0.65 -4.38
C VAL A 39 -13.48 0.58 -4.97
N LEU A 40 -14.78 0.71 -4.72
CA LEU A 40 -15.52 1.91 -5.06
C LEU A 40 -15.27 2.96 -3.96
N ILE A 41 -14.68 4.08 -4.35
CA ILE A 41 -14.33 5.17 -3.44
C ILE A 41 -14.96 6.44 -4.00
N GLY A 42 -16.02 6.90 -3.34
CA GLY A 42 -16.91 7.90 -3.93
C GLY A 42 -17.49 7.33 -5.22
N ASN A 43 -17.27 8.03 -6.33
CA ASN A 43 -17.74 7.63 -7.67
C ASN A 43 -16.58 7.18 -8.56
N LYS A 44 -15.58 6.48 -8.00
CA LYS A 44 -14.45 5.97 -8.76
C LYS A 44 -14.04 4.60 -8.27
N LEU A 45 -13.81 3.68 -9.20
CA LEU A 45 -13.13 2.43 -8.92
C LEU A 45 -11.62 2.66 -8.85
N ALA A 46 -11.02 2.21 -7.76
CA ALA A 46 -9.60 2.31 -7.54
C ALA A 46 -9.03 0.98 -7.07
N TYR A 47 -7.82 0.66 -7.55
CA TYR A 47 -7.05 -0.45 -6.99
C TYR A 47 -6.55 -0.06 -5.60
N ARG A 48 -6.93 -0.81 -4.55
CA ARG A 48 -6.72 -0.39 -3.16
C ARG A 48 -5.26 -0.07 -2.79
N PRO A 49 -4.22 -0.81 -3.21
CA PRO A 49 -2.82 -0.45 -2.91
C PRO A 49 -2.39 0.87 -3.56
N GLN A 50 -2.93 1.17 -4.75
CA GLN A 50 -2.71 2.46 -5.41
C GLN A 50 -3.43 3.57 -4.66
N PHE A 51 -4.67 3.34 -4.24
CA PHE A 51 -5.43 4.27 -3.42
C PHE A 51 -4.73 4.61 -2.09
N ILE A 52 -4.17 3.61 -1.41
CA ILE A 52 -3.38 3.79 -0.19
C ILE A 52 -2.18 4.70 -0.46
N ALA A 53 -1.42 4.44 -1.54
CA ALA A 53 -0.28 5.27 -1.91
C ALA A 53 -0.69 6.72 -2.21
N GLU A 54 -1.82 6.92 -2.89
CA GLU A 54 -2.37 8.26 -3.17
C GLU A 54 -2.79 8.98 -1.88
N GLY A 55 -3.50 8.30 -0.97
CA GLY A 55 -3.92 8.88 0.32
C GLY A 55 -2.74 9.29 1.19
N LEU A 56 -1.67 8.47 1.23
CA LEU A 56 -0.42 8.82 1.92
C LEU A 56 0.26 10.04 1.27
N ALA A 57 0.31 10.10 -0.06
CA ALA A 57 0.89 11.24 -0.76
C ALA A 57 0.11 12.55 -0.49
N GLN A 58 -1.22 12.49 -0.43
CA GLN A 58 -2.07 13.63 -0.04
C GLN A 58 -1.82 14.09 1.39
N ARG A 59 -1.44 13.17 2.30
CA ARG A 59 -0.99 13.46 3.66
C ARG A 59 0.47 13.90 3.75
N SER A 60 1.04 14.35 2.63
CA SER A 60 2.41 14.83 2.57
C SER A 60 3.44 13.76 2.96
N PHE A 61 3.27 12.50 2.57
CA PHE A 61 4.34 11.52 2.60
C PHE A 61 5.02 11.40 1.24
N TYR A 62 6.34 11.21 1.22
CA TYR A 62 6.99 10.57 0.08
C TYR A 62 6.74 9.07 0.17
N VAL A 63 6.07 8.51 -0.82
CA VAL A 63 5.65 7.10 -0.77
C VAL A 63 6.60 6.24 -1.59
N LEU A 64 7.34 5.40 -0.89
CA LEU A 64 8.16 4.34 -1.48
C LEU A 64 7.37 3.04 -1.47
N ARG A 65 7.47 2.29 -2.57
CA ARG A 65 6.88 0.96 -2.69
C ARG A 65 7.97 -0.04 -3.02
N TYR A 66 7.90 -1.22 -2.44
CA TYR A 66 8.80 -2.31 -2.74
C TYR A 66 8.03 -3.62 -2.83
N ALA A 67 8.24 -4.37 -3.90
CA ALA A 67 7.76 -5.73 -4.06
C ALA A 67 8.91 -6.57 -4.60
N LYS A 68 9.04 -7.84 -4.21
CA LYS A 68 10.14 -8.69 -4.70
C LYS A 68 10.23 -8.76 -6.23
N SER A 69 9.09 -8.86 -6.92
CA SER A 69 9.03 -8.95 -8.39
C SER A 69 9.23 -7.61 -9.09
N GLN A 70 8.95 -6.51 -8.38
CA GLN A 70 9.02 -5.19 -8.96
C GLN A 70 10.25 -4.44 -8.53
N GLY A 71 10.92 -4.70 -7.40
CA GLY A 71 11.94 -3.81 -6.82
C GLY A 71 11.35 -2.51 -6.26
N ILE A 72 12.21 -1.58 -5.85
CA ILE A 72 11.79 -0.29 -5.28
C ILE A 72 11.22 0.66 -6.35
N ARG A 73 10.18 1.43 -6.00
CA ARG A 73 9.58 2.51 -6.79
C ARG A 73 9.14 3.65 -5.88
N MET A 74 9.03 4.86 -6.43
CA MET A 74 8.48 6.00 -5.73
C MET A 74 7.21 6.49 -6.42
N HIS A 75 6.10 6.56 -5.68
CA HIS A 75 4.82 7.01 -6.19
C HIS A 75 4.86 8.53 -6.48
N GLY A 76 4.35 8.93 -7.65
CA GLY A 76 4.25 10.35 -8.03
C GLY A 76 5.58 11.07 -8.25
N TYR A 77 6.70 10.36 -8.36
CA TYR A 77 8.04 10.98 -8.49
C TYR A 77 8.14 11.92 -9.71
N SER A 78 7.57 11.54 -10.85
CA SER A 78 7.55 12.37 -12.07
C SER A 78 6.93 13.76 -11.83
N ASN A 79 5.92 13.82 -10.97
CA ASN A 79 5.10 15.00 -10.70
C ASN A 79 5.72 15.93 -9.64
N LEU A 80 6.85 15.54 -9.03
CA LEU A 80 7.55 16.38 -8.06
C LEU A 80 8.26 17.56 -8.76
N SER A 81 8.20 18.72 -8.11
CA SER A 81 9.01 19.90 -8.47
C SER A 81 10.51 19.57 -8.37
N PRO A 82 11.39 20.24 -9.16
CA PRO A 82 12.84 20.01 -9.13
C PRO A 82 13.48 20.11 -7.74
N GLU A 83 13.04 21.06 -6.91
CA GLU A 83 13.56 21.23 -5.55
C GLU A 83 13.23 20.02 -4.65
N LYS A 84 11.97 19.57 -4.68
CA LYS A 84 11.53 18.37 -3.97
C LYS A 84 12.28 17.12 -4.43
N LYS A 85 12.48 16.95 -5.74
CA LYS A 85 13.29 15.84 -6.32
C LYS A 85 14.71 15.86 -5.75
N LYS A 86 15.40 16.99 -5.83
CA LYS A 86 16.76 17.15 -5.28
C LYS A 86 16.81 16.83 -3.78
N GLY A 87 15.81 17.25 -3.02
CA GLY A 87 15.69 16.97 -1.59
C GLY A 87 15.57 15.48 -1.28
N ILE A 88 14.65 14.78 -1.95
CA ILE A 88 14.46 13.34 -1.72
C ILE A 88 15.62 12.52 -2.28
N ASP A 89 16.16 12.86 -3.45
CA ASP A 89 17.30 12.18 -4.06
C ASP A 89 18.54 12.23 -3.15
N LYS A 90 18.80 13.38 -2.52
CA LYS A 90 19.90 13.52 -1.54
C LYS A 90 19.73 12.53 -0.37
N ARG A 91 18.51 12.39 0.16
CA ARG A 91 18.21 11.48 1.27
C ARG A 91 18.36 10.01 0.85
N LEU A 92 17.82 9.66 -0.31
CA LEU A 92 17.90 8.31 -0.86
C LEU A 92 19.34 7.93 -1.21
N ASN A 93 20.11 8.86 -1.76
CA ASN A 93 21.53 8.65 -2.06
C ASN A 93 22.37 8.46 -0.79
N ALA A 94 22.08 9.18 0.29
CA ALA A 94 22.81 9.06 1.57
C ALA A 94 22.71 7.65 2.20
N VAL A 95 21.69 6.88 1.83
CA VAL A 95 21.51 5.48 2.26
C VAL A 95 21.75 4.46 1.13
N GLY A 96 22.09 4.91 -0.09
CA GLY A 96 22.33 4.05 -1.25
C GLY A 96 21.09 3.56 -2.01
N LEU A 97 19.89 4.06 -1.71
CA LEU A 97 18.65 3.63 -2.38
C LEU A 97 18.45 4.23 -3.77
N LEU A 98 19.07 5.38 -4.06
CA LEU A 98 18.89 6.04 -5.35
C LEU A 98 19.36 5.17 -6.52
N GLN A 99 20.42 4.38 -6.30
CA GLN A 99 20.93 3.42 -7.29
C GLN A 99 19.92 2.32 -7.60
N LEU A 100 19.24 1.80 -6.56
CA LEU A 100 18.20 0.77 -6.71
C LEU A 100 16.95 1.30 -7.44
N LEU A 101 16.61 2.58 -7.25
CA LEU A 101 15.48 3.21 -7.96
C LEU A 101 15.73 3.37 -9.46
N ASN A 102 16.98 3.65 -9.85
CA ASN A 102 17.33 3.94 -11.23
C ASN A 102 17.52 2.69 -12.10
N ARG A 103 17.45 1.47 -11.53
CA ARG A 103 17.41 0.16 -12.22
C ARG A 103 18.25 0.04 -13.50
N ASN A 104 19.44 0.61 -13.50
CA ASN A 104 20.33 0.50 -14.64
C ASN A 104 21.05 -0.86 -14.68
N GLU A 105 20.86 -1.70 -13.68
CA GLU A 105 21.52 -3.00 -13.53
C GLU A 105 20.47 -4.10 -13.28
N GLN A 106 20.70 -5.28 -13.86
CA GLN A 106 19.91 -6.49 -13.60
C GLN A 106 19.73 -6.68 -12.09
N LEU A 107 18.54 -7.12 -11.66
CA LEU A 107 18.22 -7.45 -10.25
C LEU A 107 19.38 -8.22 -9.64
N GLU A 108 20.25 -7.52 -8.89
CA GLU A 108 21.43 -8.14 -8.31
C GLU A 108 20.97 -9.13 -7.25
N GLN A 109 21.64 -10.27 -7.13
CA GLN A 109 21.30 -11.30 -6.14
C GLN A 109 21.28 -10.77 -4.70
N ASP A 110 21.84 -9.59 -4.40
CA ASP A 110 21.85 -8.96 -3.08
C ASP A 110 20.88 -7.77 -2.92
N GLU A 111 19.99 -7.49 -3.89
CA GLU A 111 19.08 -6.32 -3.84
C GLU A 111 18.27 -6.26 -2.55
N ILE A 112 17.66 -7.38 -2.13
CA ILE A 112 16.82 -7.46 -0.94
C ILE A 112 17.62 -7.00 0.29
N ARG A 113 18.82 -7.52 0.47
CA ARG A 113 19.68 -7.19 1.63
C ARG A 113 20.07 -5.71 1.62
N ARG A 114 20.49 -5.19 0.46
CA ARG A 114 20.87 -3.77 0.32
C ARG A 114 19.69 -2.85 0.60
N PHE A 115 18.53 -3.18 0.04
CA PHE A 115 17.29 -2.44 0.24
C PHE A 115 16.91 -2.39 1.73
N PHE A 116 16.82 -3.52 2.42
CA PHE A 116 16.40 -3.56 3.82
C PHE A 116 17.37 -2.83 4.75
N ARG A 117 18.69 -2.99 4.56
CA ARG A 117 19.69 -2.22 5.32
C ARG A 117 19.56 -0.71 5.12
N ALA A 118 19.33 -0.28 3.88
CA ALA A 118 19.20 1.13 3.56
C ALA A 118 17.90 1.73 4.11
N ILE A 119 16.79 0.99 3.97
CA ILE A 119 15.49 1.37 4.53
C ILE A 119 15.51 1.44 6.05
N ALA A 120 16.18 0.51 6.72
CA ALA A 120 16.32 0.52 8.17
C ALA A 120 16.90 1.85 8.67
N ARG A 121 17.91 2.36 7.97
CA ARG A 121 18.54 3.66 8.28
C ARG A 121 17.63 4.83 7.90
N LEU A 122 17.01 4.77 6.72
CA LEU A 122 16.17 5.85 6.20
C LEU A 122 14.95 6.12 7.08
N LEU A 123 14.21 5.07 7.45
CA LEU A 123 12.97 5.20 8.21
C LEU A 123 13.20 5.61 9.67
N GLN A 124 14.40 5.37 10.22
CA GLN A 124 14.77 5.81 11.57
C GLN A 124 15.37 7.23 11.59
N THR A 125 15.71 7.80 10.43
CA THR A 125 16.27 9.16 10.36
C THR A 125 15.15 10.19 10.58
N PRO A 126 15.26 11.08 11.58
CA PRO A 126 14.25 12.11 11.84
C PRO A 126 14.03 13.04 10.65
N CYS A 127 12.77 13.43 10.44
CA CYS A 127 12.35 14.30 9.34
C CYS A 127 12.03 15.74 9.80
N SER A 128 12.78 16.31 10.76
CA SER A 128 12.49 17.62 11.36
C SER A 128 12.25 18.73 10.34
N ASP A 129 13.00 18.73 9.23
CA ASP A 129 12.96 19.76 8.19
C ASP A 129 12.59 19.20 6.82
N ALA A 130 12.10 17.96 6.77
CA ALA A 130 11.84 17.25 5.52
C ALA A 130 10.50 16.54 5.55
N GLN A 131 9.91 16.36 4.37
CA GLN A 131 8.68 15.60 4.21
C GLN A 131 8.92 14.12 4.64
N PRO A 132 8.06 13.51 5.49
CA PRO A 132 8.25 12.13 5.96
C PRO A 132 8.10 11.11 4.83
N ILE A 133 8.60 9.89 5.07
CA ILE A 133 8.56 8.78 4.13
C ILE A 133 7.59 7.72 4.63
N ALA A 134 6.70 7.26 3.75
CA ALA A 134 5.91 6.06 3.96
C ALA A 134 6.45 4.97 3.03
N LEU A 135 6.89 3.85 3.61
CA LEU A 135 7.28 2.66 2.87
C LEU A 135 6.12 1.65 2.86
N ILE A 136 5.72 1.22 1.67
CA ILE A 136 4.80 0.12 1.47
C ILE A 136 5.60 -1.09 0.96
N LEU A 137 5.54 -2.20 1.71
CA LEU A 137 6.01 -3.50 1.27
C LEU A 137 4.82 -4.27 0.68
N ASP A 138 4.76 -4.32 -0.64
CA ASP A 138 3.74 -5.06 -1.38
C ASP A 138 4.08 -6.56 -1.40
N TYR A 139 3.09 -7.41 -1.13
CA TYR A 139 3.26 -8.87 -1.03
C TYR A 139 4.35 -9.24 -0.01
N ALA A 140 4.22 -8.71 1.21
CA ALA A 140 5.19 -8.92 2.29
C ALA A 140 5.38 -10.41 2.63
N GLU A 141 4.41 -11.27 2.36
CA GLU A 141 4.53 -12.73 2.48
C GLU A 141 5.56 -13.35 1.51
N HIS A 142 5.87 -12.70 0.38
CA HIS A 142 6.92 -13.16 -0.54
C HIS A 142 8.32 -12.72 -0.11
N ILE A 143 8.39 -11.64 0.68
CA ILE A 143 9.63 -11.05 1.18
C ILE A 143 10.00 -11.67 2.53
N CYS A 144 9.01 -11.83 3.40
CA CYS A 144 9.08 -12.39 4.75
C CYS A 144 8.05 -13.54 4.87
N PRO A 145 8.30 -14.70 4.22
CA PRO A 145 7.36 -15.82 4.25
C PRO A 145 7.25 -16.46 5.63
N ALA A 146 6.08 -17.04 5.90
CA ALA A 146 5.90 -18.01 6.97
C ALA A 146 6.75 -19.26 6.68
N VAL A 147 7.90 -19.36 7.33
CA VAL A 147 8.75 -20.56 7.31
C VAL A 147 8.61 -21.30 8.63
N GLN A 148 8.42 -22.63 8.55
CA GLN A 148 8.34 -23.48 9.74
C GLN A 148 9.71 -23.70 10.40
N SER A 149 10.80 -23.49 9.65
CA SER A 149 12.18 -23.59 10.12
C SER A 149 13.03 -22.52 9.46
N SER A 150 13.88 -21.86 10.25
CA SER A 150 14.83 -20.85 9.76
C SER A 150 15.80 -21.41 8.72
N ALA A 151 16.10 -22.71 8.75
CA ALA A 151 16.96 -23.37 7.75
C ALA A 151 16.31 -23.48 6.36
N ALA A 152 14.99 -23.28 6.26
CA ALA A 152 14.25 -23.32 5.00
C ALA A 152 14.03 -21.92 4.39
N ALA A 153 14.29 -20.84 5.14
CA ALA A 153 14.30 -19.49 4.60
C ALA A 153 15.61 -19.21 3.88
N ALA A 154 15.55 -18.52 2.74
CA ALA A 154 16.75 -17.90 2.19
C ALA A 154 17.24 -16.82 3.18
N ASP A 155 18.55 -16.70 3.37
CA ASP A 155 19.16 -15.71 4.27
C ASP A 155 18.62 -14.29 4.09
N GLU A 156 18.31 -13.91 2.85
CA GLU A 156 17.72 -12.61 2.50
C GLU A 156 16.35 -12.39 3.12
N GLN A 157 15.52 -13.44 3.18
CA GLN A 157 14.18 -13.41 3.77
C GLN A 157 14.26 -13.30 5.28
N THR A 158 15.24 -13.97 5.91
CA THR A 158 15.52 -13.83 7.34
C THR A 158 15.93 -12.39 7.66
N ILE A 159 16.88 -11.82 6.90
CA ILE A 159 17.32 -10.43 7.06
C ILE A 159 16.13 -9.46 6.89
N ALA A 160 15.27 -9.69 5.91
CA ALA A 160 14.10 -8.85 5.68
C ALA A 160 13.12 -8.92 6.86
N ALA A 161 12.78 -10.12 7.33
CA ALA A 161 11.85 -10.33 8.45
C ALA A 161 12.39 -9.71 9.75
N GLU A 162 13.65 -9.93 10.07
CA GLU A 162 14.32 -9.33 11.23
C GLU A 162 14.36 -7.80 11.14
N THR A 163 14.69 -7.26 9.96
CA THR A 163 14.74 -5.81 9.76
C THR A 163 13.38 -5.17 9.93
N VAL A 164 12.33 -5.75 9.34
CA VAL A 164 10.95 -5.29 9.46
C VAL A 164 10.49 -5.32 10.92
N HIS A 165 10.77 -6.41 11.63
CA HIS A 165 10.44 -6.56 13.04
C HIS A 165 11.16 -5.53 13.92
N MET A 166 12.48 -5.38 13.75
CA MET A 166 13.25 -4.38 14.48
C MET A 166 12.74 -2.96 14.22
N LEU A 167 12.43 -2.62 12.96
CA LEU A 167 11.86 -1.32 12.61
C LEU A 167 10.51 -1.09 13.27
N ALA A 168 9.66 -2.11 13.31
CA ALA A 168 8.33 -2.00 13.90
C ALA A 168 8.38 -1.71 15.40
N LEU A 169 9.37 -2.27 16.11
CA LEU A 169 9.59 -2.03 17.53
C LEU A 169 10.44 -0.78 17.83
N ALA A 170 11.06 -0.16 16.82
CA ALA A 170 11.99 0.94 17.02
C ALA A 170 11.26 2.25 17.39
N PRO A 171 11.51 2.85 18.57
CA PRO A 171 10.94 4.16 18.91
C PRO A 171 11.39 5.26 17.95
N ALA A 172 12.53 5.07 17.29
CA ALA A 172 13.07 5.96 16.27
C ALA A 172 12.15 6.07 15.04
N LEU A 173 11.41 5.00 14.68
CA LEU A 173 10.42 5.05 13.61
C LEU A 173 9.26 5.98 13.97
N ASN A 174 8.73 5.85 15.18
CA ASN A 174 7.66 6.73 15.67
C ASN A 174 8.12 8.20 15.74
N LYS A 175 9.32 8.44 16.28
CA LYS A 175 9.87 9.81 16.41
C LYS A 175 10.24 10.46 15.08
N SER A 176 10.55 9.67 14.05
CA SER A 176 10.93 10.21 12.74
C SER A 176 9.73 10.70 11.92
N GLY A 177 8.52 10.28 12.30
CA GLY A 177 7.29 10.50 11.54
C GLY A 177 7.16 9.62 10.30
N ASN A 178 8.16 8.77 10.01
CA ASN A 178 8.11 7.85 8.88
C ASN A 178 7.17 6.67 9.16
N LYS A 179 6.68 6.02 8.11
CA LYS A 179 5.72 4.91 8.20
C LYS A 179 6.25 3.66 7.49
N LEU A 180 6.00 2.51 8.09
CA LEU A 180 6.23 1.18 7.53
C LEU A 180 4.88 0.48 7.41
N ILE A 181 4.50 0.11 6.20
CA ILE A 181 3.22 -0.55 5.89
C ILE A 181 3.53 -1.83 5.15
N CYS A 182 3.22 -2.97 5.75
CA CYS A 182 3.34 -4.28 5.14
C CYS A 182 1.96 -4.71 4.63
N ILE A 183 1.85 -5.00 3.33
CA ILE A 183 0.64 -5.57 2.74
C ILE A 183 0.88 -7.06 2.57
N ALA A 184 0.06 -7.88 3.22
CA ALA A 184 0.19 -9.33 3.12
C ALA A 184 -1.15 -10.05 2.98
N ARG A 185 -1.12 -11.21 2.32
CA ARG A 185 -2.20 -12.18 2.40
C ARG A 185 -2.28 -12.77 3.80
N ASP A 186 -3.50 -13.00 4.27
CA ASP A 186 -3.72 -13.55 5.60
C ASP A 186 -3.23 -14.99 5.72
N GLY A 187 -2.62 -15.33 6.85
CA GLY A 187 -2.10 -16.66 7.17
C GLY A 187 -0.79 -17.08 6.47
N GLN A 188 -0.18 -16.23 5.63
CA GLN A 188 1.05 -16.57 4.89
C GLN A 188 2.29 -15.80 5.34
N GLN A 189 2.11 -14.83 6.24
CA GLN A 189 3.15 -13.96 6.74
C GLN A 189 3.98 -14.59 7.86
N ASN A 190 5.27 -14.23 7.92
CA ASN A 190 6.16 -14.61 9.01
C ASN A 190 5.64 -14.14 10.39
N ILE A 191 5.88 -14.93 11.44
CA ILE A 191 5.44 -14.62 12.81
C ILE A 191 5.96 -13.27 13.32
N LEU A 192 7.19 -12.91 12.94
CA LEU A 192 7.81 -11.64 13.34
C LEU A 192 7.02 -10.42 12.83
N LEU A 193 6.32 -10.56 11.70
CA LEU A 193 5.45 -9.51 11.18
C LEU A 193 4.15 -9.40 12.00
N ASN A 194 3.63 -10.51 12.51
CA ASN A 194 2.42 -10.49 13.35
C ASN A 194 2.68 -9.92 14.75
N GLU A 195 3.87 -10.12 15.31
CA GLU A 195 4.21 -9.66 16.66
C GLU A 195 4.67 -8.20 16.69
N GLY A 196 5.33 -7.74 15.63
CA GLY A 196 5.94 -6.39 15.60
C GLY A 196 5.01 -5.28 15.10
N LEU A 197 4.09 -5.58 14.18
CA LEU A 197 3.29 -4.56 13.50
C LEU A 197 1.84 -4.52 14.01
N THR A 198 1.26 -3.32 14.03
CA THR A 198 -0.17 -3.13 14.31
C THR A 198 -1.00 -3.69 13.17
N ARG A 199 -1.80 -4.72 13.45
CA ARG A 199 -2.56 -5.44 12.43
C ARG A 199 -3.89 -4.75 12.13
N ILE A 200 -4.13 -4.50 10.85
CA ILE A 200 -5.40 -3.99 10.32
C ILE A 200 -5.92 -4.98 9.29
N SER A 201 -7.09 -5.57 9.57
CA SER A 201 -7.76 -6.45 8.61
C SER A 201 -8.80 -5.64 7.83
N ILE A 202 -8.61 -5.55 6.52
CA ILE A 202 -9.59 -4.96 5.61
C ILE A 202 -10.67 -6.02 5.34
N PRO A 203 -11.93 -5.78 5.75
CA PRO A 203 -13.00 -6.72 5.49
C PRO A 203 -13.30 -6.80 3.99
N PHE A 204 -13.79 -7.96 3.56
CA PHE A 204 -14.45 -8.08 2.27
C PHE A 204 -15.71 -7.21 2.24
N PRO A 205 -16.12 -6.71 1.05
CA PRO A 205 -17.30 -5.87 0.95
C PRO A 205 -18.54 -6.60 1.47
N ASN A 206 -19.36 -5.88 2.23
CA ASN A 206 -20.67 -6.38 2.63
C ASN A 206 -21.68 -6.26 1.48
N GLU A 207 -22.86 -6.86 1.68
CA GLU A 207 -23.93 -6.89 0.66
C GLU A 207 -24.31 -5.50 0.14
N GLN A 208 -24.40 -4.50 1.02
CA GLN A 208 -24.72 -3.13 0.65
C GLN A 208 -23.60 -2.49 -0.19
N GLN A 209 -22.34 -2.74 0.15
CA GLN A 209 -21.18 -2.24 -0.60
C GLN A 209 -21.10 -2.89 -1.99
N THR A 210 -21.36 -4.19 -2.07
CA THR A 210 -21.42 -4.92 -3.34
C THR A 210 -22.55 -4.40 -4.22
N TYR A 211 -23.75 -4.20 -3.65
CA TYR A 211 -24.89 -3.60 -4.36
C TYR A 211 -24.55 -2.22 -4.90
N THR A 212 -23.99 -1.35 -4.06
CA THR A 212 -23.59 0.02 -4.45
C THR A 212 -22.54 -0.01 -5.57
N CYS A 213 -21.61 -0.96 -5.53
CA CYS A 213 -20.60 -1.15 -6.57
C CYS A 213 -21.23 -1.57 -7.90
N ILE A 214 -22.19 -2.50 -7.88
CA ILE A 214 -22.89 -2.97 -9.08
C ILE A 214 -23.73 -1.86 -9.68
N GLU A 215 -24.53 -1.15 -8.88
CA GLU A 215 -25.28 0.02 -9.35
C GLU A 215 -24.37 1.06 -10.01
N TYR A 216 -23.21 1.33 -9.39
CA TYR A 216 -22.22 2.22 -9.99
C TYR A 216 -21.71 1.68 -11.33
N LEU A 217 -21.34 0.40 -11.42
CA LEU A 217 -20.89 -0.22 -12.67
C LEU A 217 -21.96 -0.17 -13.77
N LEU A 218 -23.22 -0.41 -13.41
CA LEU A 218 -24.37 -0.34 -14.32
C LEU A 218 -24.71 1.10 -14.76
N SER A 219 -24.29 2.11 -13.99
CA SER A 219 -24.43 3.51 -14.36
C SER A 219 -23.33 4.04 -15.30
N LEU A 220 -22.24 3.28 -15.48
CA LEU A 220 -21.12 3.73 -16.31
C LEU A 220 -21.39 3.50 -17.78
N GLU A 221 -21.57 4.59 -18.52
CA GLU A 221 -21.68 4.61 -19.97
C GLU A 221 -20.29 4.75 -20.64
N ASP A 222 -20.13 4.14 -21.81
CA ASP A 222 -19.00 4.31 -22.71
C ASP A 222 -19.24 5.52 -23.64
N VAL A 223 -18.27 5.83 -24.52
CA VAL A 223 -18.32 6.97 -25.46
C VAL A 223 -19.57 6.93 -26.36
N ASP A 224 -20.07 5.74 -26.67
CA ASP A 224 -21.26 5.52 -27.49
C ASP A 224 -22.58 5.57 -26.70
N GLY A 225 -22.54 5.90 -25.40
CA GLY A 225 -23.71 5.95 -24.52
C GLY A 225 -24.25 4.58 -24.10
N GLN A 226 -23.53 3.49 -24.40
CA GLN A 226 -23.86 2.13 -23.95
C GLN A 226 -23.18 1.82 -22.62
N ASN A 227 -23.74 0.91 -21.82
CA ASN A 227 -23.06 0.50 -20.59
C ASN A 227 -21.68 -0.11 -20.89
N ARG A 228 -20.65 0.38 -20.21
CA ARG A 228 -19.24 0.00 -20.41
C ARG A 228 -18.93 -1.45 -20.02
N TYR A 229 -19.65 -2.00 -19.05
CA TYR A 229 -19.42 -3.32 -18.47
C TYR A 229 -20.50 -4.34 -18.84
N GLY A 230 -21.46 -3.94 -19.68
CA GLY A 230 -22.61 -4.75 -20.07
C GLY A 230 -23.83 -4.55 -19.16
N GLU A 231 -24.97 -5.00 -19.65
CA GLU A 231 -26.24 -4.93 -18.94
C GLU A 231 -26.55 -6.27 -18.24
N LEU A 232 -27.39 -6.22 -17.21
CA LEU A 232 -27.95 -7.44 -16.64
C LEU A 232 -28.96 -8.07 -17.60
N GLU A 233 -29.07 -9.40 -17.57
CA GLU A 233 -30.08 -10.13 -18.34
C GLU A 233 -31.50 -9.68 -17.95
N GLN A 234 -32.42 -9.68 -18.91
CA GLN A 234 -33.81 -9.28 -18.64
C GLN A 234 -34.43 -10.16 -17.54
N GLY A 235 -34.97 -9.51 -16.51
CA GLY A 235 -35.54 -10.19 -15.35
C GLY A 235 -34.52 -10.53 -14.26
N PHE A 236 -33.25 -10.16 -14.43
CA PHE A 236 -32.21 -10.33 -13.42
C PHE A 236 -31.90 -8.98 -12.76
N SER A 237 -32.24 -8.85 -11.48
CA SER A 237 -32.04 -7.61 -10.73
C SER A 237 -30.63 -7.50 -10.14
N ALA A 238 -30.18 -6.27 -9.85
CA ALA A 238 -28.92 -6.04 -9.15
C ALA A 238 -28.89 -6.71 -7.76
N GLU A 239 -30.03 -6.74 -7.07
CA GLU A 239 -30.19 -7.43 -5.77
C GLU A 239 -29.97 -8.95 -5.92
N GLU A 240 -30.52 -9.56 -6.96
CA GLU A 240 -30.31 -10.98 -7.24
C GLU A 240 -28.87 -11.30 -7.64
N PHE A 241 -28.26 -10.42 -8.43
CA PHE A 241 -26.84 -10.53 -8.78
C PHE A 241 -25.99 -10.54 -7.51
N VAL A 242 -26.14 -9.54 -6.63
CA VAL A 242 -25.40 -9.43 -5.36
C VAL A 242 -25.59 -10.70 -4.51
N ARG A 243 -26.82 -11.18 -4.40
CA ARG A 243 -27.14 -12.39 -3.63
C ARG A 243 -26.43 -13.62 -4.19
N LEU A 244 -26.33 -13.74 -5.51
CA LEU A 244 -25.69 -14.88 -6.19
C LEU A 244 -24.16 -14.79 -6.19
N THR A 245 -23.60 -13.58 -6.23
CA THR A 245 -22.14 -13.38 -6.16
C THR A 245 -21.60 -13.32 -4.75
N ARG A 246 -22.41 -13.62 -3.74
CA ARG A 246 -21.98 -13.59 -2.34
C ARG A 246 -20.88 -14.63 -2.09
N GLY A 247 -19.67 -14.15 -1.81
CA GLY A 247 -18.52 -15.00 -1.48
C GLY A 247 -17.74 -15.51 -2.69
N LEU A 248 -18.04 -15.00 -3.89
CA LEU A 248 -17.11 -15.00 -5.03
C LEU A 248 -16.15 -13.82 -4.91
#